data_AF-A0A816UU77-F1
#
_entry.id   AF-A0A816UU77-F1
#
_cell.length_a   1.000
_cell.length_b   1.000
_cell.length_c   1.000
_cell.angle_alpha   90.00
_cell.angle_beta   90.00
_cell.angle_gamma   90.00
#
_symmetry.space_group_name_H-M   'P 1'
#
loop_
_entity.id
_entity.type
_entity.pdbx_description
1 polymer ?
#
loop_
_entity_poly.entity_id
_entity_poly.type
_entity_poly.pdbx_seq_one_letter_code
_entity_poly.pdbx_strand_id
1 'polypeptide(L)'
;MTLSINWEDVNQIVDDFPWVQFYNTGWAYSLMRHMNAACRIANLIGPESLSVTYLVQYMSEFSTLTDTLGIPFLESVKPFLMYEGMVLDDDYQRLFAQFLRLPAIPLPTGIRRFVVTDMRVHTLDLYRNAEEFETKFIDVMHYSPVTASIPNYASLSEFLAPGNFPENKIYCPTITELLSHCPGCHAMFATGIGKSQGVPYVRFRDSSGLIDGGFMHVELGMGVIDQFVELIGAYIMM
;
A
#
# COMPACT_ATOMS: atom_id res chain seq x y z
N MET A 1 -23.10 1.94 -4.51
CA MET A 1 -22.15 1.28 -3.59
C MET A 1 -22.25 1.97 -2.25
N THR A 2 -22.30 1.21 -1.16
CA THR A 2 -22.34 1.75 0.21
C THR A 2 -21.11 1.26 0.98
N LEU A 3 -20.43 2.17 1.67
CA LEU A 3 -19.25 1.88 2.48
C LEU A 3 -19.62 1.86 3.97
N SER A 4 -19.15 0.84 4.69
CA SER A 4 -19.21 0.76 6.16
C SER A 4 -17.95 1.33 6.81
N ILE A 5 -16.81 1.27 6.11
CA ILE A 5 -15.56 1.95 6.47
C ILE A 5 -15.18 2.82 5.28
N ASN A 6 -14.90 4.11 5.53
CA ASN A 6 -14.46 5.05 4.51
C ASN A 6 -13.40 6.00 5.08
N TRP A 7 -12.12 5.67 4.88
CA TRP A 7 -10.99 6.50 5.30
C TRP A 7 -10.82 7.76 4.44
N GLU A 8 -11.39 7.79 3.23
CA GLU A 8 -11.35 8.97 2.36
C GLU A 8 -12.24 10.10 2.91
N ASP A 9 -13.29 9.78 3.68
CA ASP A 9 -14.16 10.80 4.31
C ASP A 9 -13.55 11.34 5.61
N VAL A 10 -12.50 10.69 6.14
CA VAL A 10 -11.80 11.15 7.33
C VAL A 10 -10.79 12.21 6.90
N ASN A 11 -11.12 13.47 7.22
CA ASN A 11 -10.41 14.64 6.75
C ASN A 11 -8.89 14.48 6.86
N GLN A 12 -8.22 14.62 5.71
CA GLN A 12 -6.76 14.61 5.53
C GLN A 12 -6.04 13.29 5.80
N ILE A 13 -6.68 12.19 6.22
CA ILE A 13 -5.95 10.93 6.47
C ILE A 13 -5.37 10.34 5.19
N VAL A 14 -6.19 10.23 4.14
CA VAL A 14 -5.78 9.69 2.83
C VAL A 14 -5.36 10.82 1.90
N ASP A 15 -4.30 10.61 1.12
CA ASP A 15 -3.87 11.57 0.09
C ASP A 15 -4.89 11.66 -1.06
N ASP A 16 -5.38 12.86 -1.33
CA ASP A 16 -6.40 13.11 -2.36
C ASP A 16 -5.87 12.96 -3.80
N PHE A 17 -4.55 12.97 -3.99
CA PHE A 17 -3.94 12.94 -5.32
C PHE A 17 -3.83 11.52 -5.89
N PRO A 18 -4.21 11.30 -7.17
CA PRO A 18 -3.91 10.07 -7.87
C PRO A 18 -2.40 9.99 -8.14
N TRP A 19 -1.77 8.95 -7.63
CA TRP A 19 -0.36 8.66 -7.89
C TRP A 19 -0.30 7.51 -8.89
N VAL A 20 0.37 7.72 -10.03
CA VAL A 20 0.64 6.66 -11.00
C VAL A 20 2.06 6.17 -10.77
N GLN A 21 2.21 4.88 -10.51
CA GLN A 21 3.48 4.23 -10.26
C GLN A 21 4.34 4.19 -11.52
N PHE A 22 5.65 4.06 -11.31
CA PHE A 22 6.59 3.77 -12.39
C PHE A 22 7.06 2.31 -12.24
N TYR A 23 6.99 1.51 -13.31
CA TYR A 23 7.35 0.09 -13.26
C TYR A 23 6.59 -0.69 -12.15
N ASN A 24 7.22 -1.67 -11.49
CA ASN A 24 6.60 -2.51 -10.47
C ASN A 24 6.77 -1.93 -9.04
N THR A 25 6.53 -0.62 -8.88
CA THR A 25 6.70 0.10 -7.59
C THR A 25 5.41 0.31 -6.80
N GLY A 26 4.31 -0.37 -7.14
CA GLY A 26 3.02 -0.23 -6.42
C GLY A 26 3.10 -0.46 -4.91
N TRP A 27 4.00 -1.36 -4.49
CA TRP A 27 4.34 -1.59 -3.09
C TRP A 27 4.83 -0.31 -2.38
N ALA A 28 5.66 0.49 -3.04
CA ALA A 28 6.26 1.69 -2.47
C ALA A 28 5.22 2.81 -2.34
N TYR A 29 4.39 2.98 -3.37
CA TYR A 29 3.30 3.96 -3.35
C TYR A 29 2.25 3.60 -2.29
N SER A 30 1.88 2.33 -2.17
CA SER A 30 0.95 1.89 -1.14
C SER A 30 1.52 2.10 0.26
N LEU A 31 2.77 1.67 0.52
CA LEU A 31 3.41 1.85 1.83
C LEU A 31 3.64 3.33 2.17
N MET A 32 3.96 4.16 1.19
CA MET A 32 4.08 5.61 1.38
C MET A 32 2.75 6.22 1.84
N ARG A 33 1.63 5.89 1.17
CA ARG A 33 0.29 6.34 1.58
C ARG A 33 -0.08 5.82 2.98
N HIS A 34 0.28 4.57 3.28
CA HIS A 34 0.03 3.98 4.59
C HIS A 34 0.84 4.67 5.70
N MET A 35 2.12 4.97 5.45
CA MET A 35 2.95 5.77 6.36
C MET A 35 2.43 7.20 6.52
N ASN A 36 1.97 7.85 5.45
CA ASN A 36 1.32 9.17 5.54
C ASN A 36 0.12 9.11 6.48
N ALA A 37 -0.79 8.14 6.27
CA ALA A 37 -1.96 7.96 7.12
C ALA A 37 -1.57 7.69 8.59
N ALA A 38 -0.60 6.80 8.83
CA ALA A 38 -0.10 6.51 10.18
C ALA A 38 0.47 7.76 10.87
N CYS A 39 1.26 8.57 10.14
CA CYS A 39 1.81 9.82 10.65
C CYS A 39 0.73 10.86 10.95
N ARG A 40 -0.31 10.95 10.11
CA ARG A 40 -1.43 11.89 10.32
C ARG A 40 -2.32 11.48 11.48
N ILE A 41 -2.61 10.19 11.65
CA ILE A 41 -3.30 9.66 12.84
C ILE A 41 -2.50 10.01 14.11
N ALA A 42 -1.18 9.93 14.05
CA ALA A 42 -0.28 10.31 15.15
C ALA A 42 -0.02 11.82 15.26
N ASN A 43 -0.64 12.67 14.43
CA ASN A 43 -0.45 14.12 14.37
C ASN A 43 1.02 14.57 14.13
N LEU A 44 1.79 13.79 13.36
CA LEU A 44 3.20 14.07 13.06
C LEU A 44 3.40 14.93 11.81
N ILE A 45 2.46 14.85 10.86
CA ILE A 45 2.44 15.63 9.61
C ILE A 45 1.02 16.13 9.34
N GLY A 46 0.90 17.22 8.59
CA GLY A 46 -0.39 17.71 8.08
C GLY A 46 -0.66 17.20 6.65
N PRO A 47 -0.91 18.12 5.68
CA PRO A 47 -1.13 17.76 4.28
C PRO A 47 0.17 17.37 3.54
N GLU A 48 1.32 17.45 4.20
CA GLU A 48 2.61 17.04 3.66
C GLU A 48 2.59 15.55 3.32
N SER A 49 3.44 15.13 2.36
CA SER A 49 3.62 13.73 1.97
C SER A 49 5.06 13.29 2.20
N LEU A 50 5.21 12.04 2.59
CA LEU A 50 6.49 11.36 2.63
C LEU A 50 6.98 11.02 1.21
N SER A 51 8.30 10.89 1.05
CA SER A 51 8.95 10.68 -0.23
C SER A 51 8.96 9.22 -0.66
N VAL A 52 8.14 8.88 -1.66
CA VAL A 52 8.23 7.56 -2.33
C VAL A 52 9.56 7.41 -3.09
N THR A 53 10.11 8.51 -3.61
CA THR A 53 11.40 8.50 -4.33
C THR A 53 12.53 8.07 -3.41
N TYR A 54 12.56 8.59 -2.17
CA TYR A 54 13.55 8.17 -1.18
C TYR A 54 13.40 6.69 -0.83
N LEU A 55 12.17 6.21 -0.61
CA LEU A 55 11.90 4.81 -0.32
C LEU A 55 12.43 3.90 -1.43
N VAL A 56 12.10 4.19 -2.69
CA VAL A 56 12.55 3.37 -3.84
C VAL A 56 14.07 3.43 -3.99
N GLN A 57 14.70 4.60 -3.82
CA GLN A 57 16.16 4.70 -3.88
C GLN A 57 16.83 3.90 -2.76
N TYR A 58 16.38 4.03 -1.51
CA TYR A 58 16.94 3.28 -0.39
C TYR A 58 16.85 1.78 -0.64
N MET A 59 15.68 1.30 -1.04
CA MET A 59 15.49 -0.12 -1.31
C MET A 59 16.33 -0.60 -2.52
N SER A 60 16.60 0.26 -3.50
CA SER A 60 17.48 -0.06 -4.62
C SER A 60 18.95 -0.20 -4.21
N GLU A 61 19.39 0.53 -3.18
CA GLU A 61 20.77 0.49 -2.69
C GLU A 61 21.03 -0.61 -1.64
N PHE A 62 20.04 -0.88 -0.78
CA PHE A 62 20.22 -1.72 0.42
C PHE A 62 19.36 -2.99 0.43
N SER A 63 18.52 -3.23 -0.57
CA SER A 63 17.69 -4.43 -0.67
C SER A 63 17.83 -5.12 -2.03
N THR A 64 17.21 -6.29 -2.16
CA THR A 64 17.12 -7.03 -3.43
C THR A 64 15.81 -6.67 -4.12
N LEU A 65 15.84 -5.57 -4.88
CA LEU A 65 14.78 -5.30 -5.85
C LEU A 65 14.92 -6.22 -7.07
N THR A 66 13.82 -6.55 -7.70
CA THR A 66 13.82 -7.20 -9.02
C THR A 66 14.31 -6.21 -10.09
N ASP A 67 14.65 -6.70 -11.28
CA ASP A 67 15.02 -5.86 -12.44
C ASP A 67 13.94 -4.84 -12.84
N THR A 68 12.71 -5.02 -12.35
CA THR A 68 11.56 -4.13 -12.59
C THR A 68 11.20 -3.26 -11.38
N LEU A 69 12.09 -3.19 -10.38
CA LEU A 69 11.93 -2.44 -9.12
C LEU A 69 10.85 -3.00 -8.19
N GLY A 70 10.45 -4.26 -8.37
CA GLY A 70 9.57 -4.97 -7.45
C GLY A 70 10.31 -5.47 -6.21
N ILE A 71 9.57 -5.76 -5.13
CA ILE A 71 10.08 -6.47 -3.96
C ILE A 71 9.51 -7.89 -3.92
N PRO A 72 10.25 -8.87 -3.35
CA PRO A 72 9.74 -10.23 -3.23
C PRO A 72 8.61 -10.34 -2.20
N PHE A 73 8.68 -9.60 -1.09
CA PHE A 73 7.69 -9.59 -0.02
C PHE A 73 7.62 -8.20 0.64
N LEU A 74 6.45 -7.80 1.15
CA LEU A 74 6.30 -6.52 1.87
C LEU A 74 7.21 -6.44 3.10
N GLU A 75 7.52 -7.57 3.75
CA GLU A 75 8.41 -7.65 4.92
C GLU A 75 9.83 -7.13 4.61
N SER A 76 10.27 -7.15 3.35
CA SER A 76 11.58 -6.62 2.95
C SER A 76 11.76 -5.14 3.26
N VAL A 77 10.66 -4.37 3.39
CA VAL A 77 10.69 -2.93 3.67
C VAL A 77 10.76 -2.62 5.17
N LYS A 78 10.54 -3.62 6.03
CA LYS A 78 10.47 -3.45 7.49
C LYS A 78 11.73 -2.82 8.12
N PRO A 79 12.96 -3.26 7.80
CA PRO A 79 14.15 -2.63 8.39
C PRO A 79 14.23 -1.14 8.08
N PHE A 80 13.86 -0.75 6.85
CA PHE A 80 13.82 0.66 6.47
C PHE A 80 12.80 1.44 7.30
N LEU A 81 11.54 0.99 7.39
CA LEU A 81 10.50 1.74 8.12
C LEU A 81 10.69 1.78 9.64
N MET A 82 11.44 0.84 10.21
CA MET A 82 11.70 0.80 11.65
C MET A 82 12.96 1.58 12.07
N TYR A 83 14.02 1.56 11.26
CA TYR A 83 15.35 2.03 11.69
C TYR A 83 15.90 3.22 10.90
N GLU A 84 15.47 3.40 9.66
CA GLU A 84 15.91 4.52 8.82
C GLU A 84 14.79 5.55 8.77
N GLY A 85 13.63 5.13 8.27
CA GLY A 85 12.42 5.93 8.19
C GLY A 85 12.29 6.70 6.89
N MET A 86 11.06 7.11 6.61
CA MET A 86 10.72 7.98 5.49
C MET A 86 11.12 9.43 5.80
N VAL A 87 11.29 10.26 4.77
CA VAL A 87 11.43 11.71 4.93
C VAL A 87 10.30 12.41 4.19
N LEU A 88 10.05 13.69 4.50
CA LEU A 88 9.14 14.51 3.70
C LEU A 88 9.66 14.64 2.27
N ASP A 89 8.75 14.61 1.29
CA ASP A 89 9.14 14.76 -0.12
C ASP A 89 9.79 16.12 -0.39
N ASP A 90 9.23 17.21 0.16
CA ASP A 90 9.82 18.55 0.04
C ASP A 90 11.27 18.63 0.55
N ASP A 91 11.57 17.97 1.68
CA ASP A 91 12.93 17.95 2.23
C ASP A 91 13.86 17.15 1.32
N TYR A 92 13.39 16.04 0.75
CA TYR A 92 14.14 15.23 -0.20
C TYR A 92 14.42 15.98 -1.51
N GLN A 93 13.41 16.65 -2.07
CA GLN A 93 13.53 17.45 -3.29
C GLN A 93 14.48 18.63 -3.10
N ARG A 94 14.49 19.27 -1.92
CA ARG A 94 15.46 20.34 -1.60
C ARG A 94 16.90 19.83 -1.61
N LEU A 95 17.16 18.64 -1.07
CA LEU A 95 18.50 18.03 -1.12
C LEU A 95 18.90 17.74 -2.56
N PHE A 96 18.00 17.15 -3.35
CA PHE A 96 18.28 16.92 -4.77
C PHE A 96 18.60 18.22 -5.49
N ALA A 97 17.79 19.27 -5.30
CA ALA A 97 17.99 20.58 -5.93
C ALA A 97 19.29 21.27 -5.50
N GLN A 98 19.69 21.12 -4.23
CA GLN A 98 20.93 21.70 -3.70
C GLN A 98 22.18 21.12 -4.36
N PHE A 99 22.19 19.82 -4.64
CA PHE A 99 23.36 19.12 -5.18
C PHE A 99 23.24 18.77 -6.66
N LEU A 100 22.08 19.00 -7.27
CA LEU A 100 21.73 18.62 -8.64
C LEU A 100 22.05 17.13 -8.94
N ARG A 101 21.86 16.27 -7.93
CA ARG A 101 22.09 14.83 -7.99
C ARG A 101 21.27 14.14 -6.92
N LEU A 102 21.06 12.82 -7.09
CA LEU A 102 20.44 12.00 -6.05
C LEU A 102 21.20 12.15 -4.72
N PRO A 103 20.50 12.45 -3.61
CA PRO A 103 21.11 12.49 -2.30
C PRO A 103 21.80 11.14 -2.00
N ALA A 104 23.02 11.20 -1.46
CA ALA A 104 23.70 10.00 -1.00
C ALA A 104 22.97 9.42 0.23
N ILE A 105 22.93 8.09 0.32
CA ILE A 105 22.31 7.37 1.44
C ILE A 105 23.43 6.74 2.31
N PRO A 106 23.31 6.73 3.65
CA PRO A 106 22.24 7.34 4.45
C PRO A 106 22.21 8.86 4.34
N LEU A 107 21.01 9.45 4.43
CA LEU A 107 20.83 10.89 4.38
C LEU A 107 21.59 11.59 5.54
N PRO A 108 21.96 12.87 5.40
CA PRO A 108 22.59 13.64 6.47
C PRO A 108 21.82 13.60 7.80
N THR A 109 22.52 13.81 8.91
CA THR A 109 21.91 13.99 10.23
C THR A 109 21.09 15.29 10.29
N GLY A 110 20.07 15.35 11.15
CA GLY A 110 19.23 16.54 11.33
C GLY A 110 18.04 16.66 10.37
N ILE A 111 17.86 15.71 9.45
CA ILE A 111 16.62 15.56 8.69
C ILE A 111 15.65 14.71 9.51
N ARG A 112 14.42 15.19 9.70
CA ARG A 112 13.36 14.45 10.40
C ARG A 112 13.06 13.17 9.62
N ARG A 113 13.16 12.02 10.29
CA ARG A 113 12.79 10.72 9.73
C ARG A 113 11.57 10.18 10.44
N PHE A 114 10.61 9.69 9.66
CA PHE A 114 9.34 9.16 10.12
C PHE A 114 9.42 7.64 10.09
N VAL A 115 9.34 7.04 11.27
CA VAL A 115 9.53 5.61 11.51
C VAL A 115 8.32 5.05 12.23
N VAL A 116 8.20 3.73 12.28
CA VAL A 116 7.23 3.00 13.08
C VAL A 116 7.93 2.17 14.15
N THR A 117 7.29 1.99 15.30
CA THR A 117 7.81 1.11 16.35
C THR A 117 7.85 -0.35 15.91
N ASP A 118 6.87 -0.77 15.09
CA ASP A 118 6.80 -2.11 14.52
C ASP A 118 6.05 -2.07 13.18
N MET A 119 6.42 -2.99 12.29
CA MET A 119 5.70 -3.32 11.07
C MET A 119 5.42 -4.81 11.09
N ARG A 120 4.14 -5.18 11.07
CA ARG A 120 3.71 -6.57 11.00
C ARG A 120 3.15 -6.84 9.62
N VAL A 121 3.75 -7.80 8.92
CA VAL A 121 3.18 -8.34 7.69
C VAL A 121 2.41 -9.59 8.05
N HIS A 122 1.12 -9.53 7.76
CA HIS A 122 0.19 -10.63 7.96
C HIS A 122 0.06 -11.37 6.62
N THR A 123 0.33 -12.66 6.64
CA THR A 123 0.16 -13.57 5.50
C THR A 123 -0.78 -14.70 5.91
N LEU A 124 -1.48 -15.31 4.94
CA LEU A 124 -2.49 -16.34 5.21
C LEU A 124 -1.97 -17.52 6.05
N ASP A 125 -0.69 -17.90 5.90
CA ASP A 125 -0.05 -19.00 6.62
C ASP A 125 0.14 -18.75 8.13
N LEU A 126 0.01 -17.50 8.58
CA LEU A 126 0.06 -17.13 10.00
C LEU A 126 -1.27 -17.39 10.73
N TYR A 127 -2.32 -17.75 10.00
CA TYR A 127 -3.69 -17.90 10.50
C TYR A 127 -4.22 -19.31 10.28
N ARG A 128 -5.25 -19.69 11.03
CA ARG A 128 -5.82 -21.04 10.90
C ARG A 128 -6.50 -21.24 9.55
N ASN A 129 -7.10 -20.20 8.99
CA ASN A 129 -7.82 -20.20 7.73
C ASN A 129 -8.01 -18.77 7.19
N ALA A 130 -8.55 -18.66 5.97
CA ALA A 130 -8.80 -17.38 5.30
C ALA A 130 -9.83 -16.50 6.03
N GLU A 131 -10.81 -17.10 6.72
CA GLU A 131 -11.82 -16.35 7.47
C GLU A 131 -11.19 -15.60 8.66
N GLU A 132 -10.28 -16.24 9.40
CA GLU A 132 -9.57 -15.62 10.53
C GLU A 132 -8.61 -14.52 10.03
N PHE A 133 -7.87 -14.78 8.95
CA PHE A 133 -6.99 -13.79 8.30
C PHE A 133 -7.78 -12.55 7.86
N GLU A 134 -8.88 -12.74 7.13
CA GLU A 134 -9.70 -11.63 6.63
C GLU A 134 -10.41 -10.90 7.78
N THR A 135 -10.84 -11.61 8.83
CA THR A 135 -11.37 -10.99 10.05
C THR A 135 -10.32 -10.06 10.67
N LYS A 136 -9.05 -10.49 10.74
CA LYS A 136 -7.99 -9.64 11.28
C LYS A 136 -7.69 -8.45 10.37
N PHE A 137 -7.71 -8.63 9.04
CA PHE A 137 -7.61 -7.52 8.10
C PHE A 137 -8.70 -6.46 8.33
N ILE A 138 -9.96 -6.88 8.48
CA ILE A 138 -11.10 -5.99 8.75
C ILE A 138 -10.94 -5.29 10.10
N ASP A 139 -10.52 -6.02 11.14
CA ASP A 139 -10.23 -5.45 12.47
C ASP A 139 -9.18 -4.34 12.39
N VAL A 140 -8.07 -4.55 11.68
CA VAL A 140 -7.05 -3.50 11.50
C VAL A 140 -7.60 -2.31 10.73
N MET A 141 -8.41 -2.56 9.68
CA MET A 141 -9.05 -1.51 8.88
C MET A 141 -10.02 -0.60 9.67
N HIS A 142 -10.48 -1.02 10.87
CA HIS A 142 -11.25 -0.16 11.77
C HIS A 142 -10.40 0.93 12.45
N TYR A 143 -9.08 0.77 12.51
CA TYR A 143 -8.18 1.69 13.22
C TYR A 143 -7.28 2.52 12.28
N SER A 144 -6.95 1.99 11.09
CA SER A 144 -6.22 2.71 10.05
C SER A 144 -6.51 2.17 8.65
N PRO A 145 -6.31 2.94 7.58
CA PRO A 145 -6.18 2.36 6.24
C PRO A 145 -4.89 1.53 6.15
N VAL A 146 -4.83 0.58 5.21
CA VAL A 146 -3.81 -0.49 5.21
C VAL A 146 -3.25 -0.74 3.83
N THR A 147 -1.94 -0.94 3.72
CA THR A 147 -1.35 -1.59 2.54
C THR A 147 -1.68 -3.08 2.54
N ALA A 148 -2.31 -3.56 1.48
CA ALA A 148 -2.49 -4.98 1.24
C ALA A 148 -2.15 -5.34 -0.19
N SER A 149 -1.93 -6.61 -0.48
CA SER A 149 -1.83 -7.09 -1.85
C SER A 149 -2.80 -8.21 -2.14
N ILE A 150 -2.93 -8.44 -3.44
CA ILE A 150 -3.59 -9.59 -4.01
C ILE A 150 -2.60 -10.27 -4.96
N PRO A 151 -2.76 -11.56 -5.25
CA PRO A 151 -1.96 -12.21 -6.29
C PRO A 151 -2.27 -11.60 -7.67
N ASN A 152 -1.24 -11.46 -8.50
CA ASN A 152 -1.33 -10.88 -9.84
C ASN A 152 -1.80 -11.93 -10.86
N TYR A 153 -3.03 -12.40 -10.69
CA TYR A 153 -3.65 -13.38 -11.58
C TYR A 153 -3.88 -12.83 -13.00
N ALA A 154 -4.00 -13.72 -13.99
CA ALA A 154 -4.24 -13.30 -15.38
C ALA A 154 -5.57 -12.55 -15.53
N SER A 155 -6.61 -12.97 -14.79
CA SER A 155 -7.90 -12.28 -14.73
C SER A 155 -7.81 -10.83 -14.25
N LEU A 156 -6.77 -10.46 -13.49
CA LEU A 156 -6.56 -9.08 -13.07
C LEU A 156 -6.32 -8.18 -14.28
N SER A 157 -5.48 -8.62 -15.22
CA SER A 157 -5.21 -7.85 -16.45
C SER A 157 -6.45 -7.67 -17.30
N GLU A 158 -7.32 -8.68 -17.36
CA GLU A 158 -8.60 -8.61 -18.07
C GLU A 158 -9.58 -7.65 -17.39
N PHE A 159 -9.63 -7.67 -16.05
CA PHE A 159 -10.46 -6.75 -15.27
C PHE A 159 -10.03 -5.29 -15.44
N LEU A 160 -8.71 -5.04 -15.52
CA LEU A 160 -8.15 -3.71 -15.72
C LEU A 160 -8.28 -3.21 -17.17
N ALA A 161 -8.64 -4.08 -18.12
CA ALA A 161 -8.79 -3.68 -19.52
C ALA A 161 -10.01 -2.76 -19.71
N PRO A 162 -9.88 -1.65 -20.48
CA PRO A 162 -10.98 -0.72 -20.69
C PRO A 162 -12.24 -1.40 -21.23
N GLY A 163 -13.36 -1.24 -20.53
CA GLY A 163 -14.67 -1.75 -20.96
C GLY A 163 -15.00 -3.18 -20.51
N ASN A 164 -14.09 -3.87 -19.81
CA ASN A 164 -14.29 -5.26 -19.34
C ASN A 164 -14.74 -5.36 -17.88
N PHE A 165 -15.19 -4.27 -17.27
CA PHE A 165 -15.64 -4.30 -15.87
C PHE A 165 -16.97 -5.04 -15.72
N PRO A 166 -17.12 -5.93 -14.72
CA PRO A 166 -18.41 -6.48 -14.37
C PRO A 166 -19.36 -5.35 -13.93
N GLU A 167 -20.67 -5.57 -14.01
CA GLU A 167 -21.69 -4.56 -13.63
C GLU A 167 -21.50 -4.04 -12.21
N ASN A 168 -21.11 -4.92 -11.27
CA ASN A 168 -20.87 -4.57 -9.88
C ASN A 168 -19.51 -3.85 -9.67
N LYS A 169 -18.63 -3.83 -10.69
CA LYS A 169 -17.26 -3.29 -10.67
C LYS A 169 -16.38 -3.81 -9.54
N ILE A 170 -16.60 -5.07 -9.13
CA ILE A 170 -15.82 -5.77 -8.10
C ILE A 170 -15.00 -6.87 -8.78
N TYR A 171 -13.70 -6.87 -8.54
CA TYR A 171 -12.79 -7.90 -8.98
C TYR A 171 -12.87 -9.12 -8.08
N CYS A 172 -12.95 -10.29 -8.72
CA CYS A 172 -12.86 -11.58 -8.07
C CYS A 172 -12.12 -12.53 -9.02
N PRO A 173 -11.03 -13.21 -8.59
CA PRO A 173 -10.36 -14.20 -9.41
C PRO A 173 -11.26 -15.39 -9.70
N THR A 174 -10.94 -16.14 -10.75
CA THR A 174 -11.63 -17.40 -11.02
C THR A 174 -11.31 -18.44 -9.94
N ILE A 175 -12.20 -19.42 -9.73
CA ILE A 175 -11.95 -20.52 -8.78
C ILE A 175 -10.65 -21.26 -9.11
N THR A 176 -10.35 -21.46 -10.40
CA THR A 176 -9.11 -22.09 -10.84
C THR A 176 -7.87 -21.29 -10.41
N GLU A 177 -7.94 -19.97 -10.51
CA GLU A 177 -6.85 -19.08 -10.08
C GLU A 177 -6.67 -19.12 -8.56
N LEU A 178 -7.75 -19.08 -7.77
CA LEU A 178 -7.70 -19.20 -6.31
C LEU A 178 -7.06 -20.51 -5.84
N LEU A 179 -7.20 -21.59 -6.62
CA LEU A 179 -6.58 -22.89 -6.34
C LEU A 179 -5.14 -23.01 -6.85
N SER A 180 -4.66 -22.00 -7.59
CA SER A 180 -3.33 -21.97 -8.18
C SER A 180 -2.36 -21.11 -7.38
N HIS A 181 -1.08 -21.49 -7.39
CA HIS A 181 -0.03 -20.63 -6.86
C HIS A 181 0.36 -19.56 -7.88
N CYS A 182 0.22 -18.28 -7.51
CA CYS A 182 0.68 -17.14 -8.29
C CYS A 182 1.84 -16.45 -7.54
N PRO A 183 3.04 -16.36 -8.13
CA PRO A 183 4.21 -15.80 -7.45
C PRO A 183 4.27 -14.27 -7.46
N GLY A 184 3.45 -13.60 -8.28
CA GLY A 184 3.41 -12.14 -8.36
C GLY A 184 2.34 -11.56 -7.45
N CYS A 185 2.59 -10.39 -6.87
CA CYS A 185 1.61 -9.65 -6.08
C CYS A 185 1.39 -8.24 -6.65
N HIS A 186 0.17 -7.73 -6.47
CA HIS A 186 -0.22 -6.35 -6.76
C HIS A 186 -0.60 -5.67 -5.44
N ALA A 187 0.30 -4.81 -4.95
CA ALA A 187 0.11 -4.10 -3.68
C ALA A 187 -0.62 -2.77 -3.89
N MET A 188 -1.66 -2.54 -3.10
CA MET A 188 -2.53 -1.39 -3.17
C MET A 188 -2.87 -0.88 -1.76
N PHE A 189 -3.49 0.30 -1.66
CA PHE A 189 -3.80 0.94 -0.39
C PHE A 189 -5.29 0.87 -0.07
N ALA A 190 -5.68 0.04 0.89
CA ALA A 190 -7.06 -0.17 1.30
C ALA A 190 -7.60 1.05 2.06
N THR A 191 -8.66 1.66 1.55
CA THR A 191 -9.25 2.90 2.13
C THR A 191 -10.73 2.77 2.44
N GLY A 192 -11.35 1.61 2.19
CA GLY A 192 -12.73 1.40 2.61
C GLY A 192 -13.18 -0.04 2.49
N ILE A 193 -14.28 -0.34 3.18
CA ILE A 193 -15.00 -1.61 3.09
C ILE A 193 -16.45 -1.29 2.81
N GLY A 194 -17.09 -2.06 1.92
CA GLY A 194 -18.46 -1.80 1.51
C GLY A 194 -19.17 -3.01 0.93
N LYS A 195 -20.35 -2.73 0.38
CA LYS A 195 -21.20 -3.72 -0.26
C LYS A 195 -21.82 -3.14 -1.53
N SER A 196 -21.81 -3.92 -2.61
CA SER A 196 -22.47 -3.57 -3.88
C SER A 196 -23.28 -4.75 -4.35
N GLN A 197 -24.59 -4.56 -4.60
CA GLN A 197 -25.48 -5.62 -5.11
C GLN A 197 -25.42 -6.94 -4.32
N GLY A 198 -25.18 -6.90 -3.01
CA GLY A 198 -25.05 -8.12 -2.20
C GLY A 198 -23.62 -8.61 -1.97
N VAL A 199 -22.66 -8.14 -2.76
CA VAL A 199 -21.25 -8.58 -2.72
C VAL A 199 -20.42 -7.65 -1.80
N PRO A 200 -19.81 -8.17 -0.73
CA PRO A 200 -18.90 -7.39 0.12
C PRO A 200 -17.57 -7.17 -0.61
N TYR A 201 -16.98 -5.99 -0.45
CA TYR A 201 -15.71 -5.65 -1.09
C TYR A 201 -14.87 -4.73 -0.21
N VAL A 202 -13.57 -4.77 -0.45
CA VAL A 202 -12.61 -3.75 0.00
C VAL A 202 -12.33 -2.80 -1.16
N ARG A 203 -12.31 -1.50 -0.89
CA ARG A 203 -11.89 -0.45 -1.83
C ARG A 203 -10.42 -0.14 -1.62
N PHE A 204 -9.68 -0.21 -2.71
CA PHE A 204 -8.27 0.12 -2.79
C PHE A 204 -8.03 1.36 -3.63
N ARG A 205 -7.20 2.29 -3.15
CA ARG A 205 -6.47 3.24 -3.98
C ARG A 205 -5.39 2.46 -4.73
N ASP A 206 -5.52 2.41 -6.04
CA ASP A 206 -4.59 1.73 -6.92
C ASP A 206 -3.66 2.72 -7.62
N SER A 207 -2.37 2.36 -7.71
CA SER A 207 -1.34 3.19 -8.34
C SER A 207 -0.99 2.75 -9.75
N SER A 208 -1.67 1.77 -10.34
CA SER A 208 -1.37 1.32 -11.72
C SER A 208 -1.63 2.39 -12.79
N GLY A 209 -2.52 3.34 -12.50
CA GLY A 209 -3.02 4.30 -13.48
C GLY A 209 -3.95 3.69 -14.54
N LEU A 210 -4.33 2.41 -14.41
CA LEU A 210 -5.16 1.69 -15.36
C LEU A 210 -6.67 1.79 -15.04
N ILE A 211 -7.01 2.17 -13.81
CA ILE A 211 -8.41 2.25 -13.36
C ILE A 211 -8.88 3.70 -13.34
N ASP A 212 -9.98 3.97 -14.04
CA ASP A 212 -10.65 5.28 -14.03
C ASP A 212 -11.13 5.62 -12.60
N GLY A 213 -10.74 6.79 -12.11
CA GLY A 213 -10.94 7.21 -10.72
C GLY A 213 -9.96 6.63 -9.69
N GLY A 214 -9.03 5.74 -10.10
CA GLY A 214 -7.94 5.25 -9.24
C GLY A 214 -8.37 4.31 -8.11
N PHE A 215 -9.58 3.74 -8.20
CA PHE A 215 -10.13 2.84 -7.19
C PHE A 215 -10.41 1.44 -7.72
N MET A 216 -9.74 0.45 -7.16
CA MET A 216 -10.06 -0.96 -7.37
C MET A 216 -10.97 -1.47 -6.25
N HIS A 217 -11.97 -2.28 -6.59
CA HIS A 217 -12.76 -3.00 -5.59
C HIS A 217 -12.44 -4.49 -5.70
N VAL A 218 -12.10 -5.12 -4.58
CA VAL A 218 -11.79 -6.55 -4.52
C VAL A 218 -12.80 -7.22 -3.60
N GLU A 219 -13.35 -8.35 -4.04
CA GLU A 219 -14.33 -9.12 -3.27
C GLU A 219 -13.74 -9.67 -1.96
N LEU A 220 -14.50 -9.52 -0.87
CA LEU A 220 -14.19 -10.12 0.44
C LEU A 220 -14.87 -11.49 0.57
N GLY A 221 -14.33 -12.36 1.43
CA GLY A 221 -14.83 -13.69 1.72
C GLY A 221 -14.34 -14.77 0.76
N MET A 222 -13.57 -14.38 -0.27
CA MET A 222 -13.06 -15.29 -1.30
C MET A 222 -11.57 -15.62 -1.11
N GLY A 223 -10.90 -15.05 -0.10
CA GLY A 223 -9.48 -15.29 0.16
C GLY A 223 -8.55 -14.66 -0.89
N VAL A 224 -8.96 -13.53 -1.49
CA VAL A 224 -8.21 -12.86 -2.56
C VAL A 224 -7.01 -12.07 -2.02
N ILE A 225 -7.13 -11.51 -0.81
CA ILE A 225 -6.04 -10.79 -0.14
C ILE A 225 -5.05 -11.85 0.36
N ASP A 226 -3.78 -11.75 -0.04
CA ASP A 226 -2.74 -12.72 0.31
C ASP A 226 -1.80 -12.22 1.43
N GLN A 227 -1.58 -10.91 1.50
CA GLN A 227 -0.84 -10.25 2.57
C GLN A 227 -1.39 -8.85 2.86
N PHE A 228 -1.24 -8.40 4.10
CA PHE A 228 -1.45 -7.01 4.48
C PHE A 228 -0.49 -6.55 5.57
N VAL A 229 -0.34 -5.23 5.70
CA VAL A 229 0.60 -4.59 6.62
C VAL A 229 -0.14 -3.91 7.75
N GLU A 230 0.33 -4.08 8.97
CA GLU A 230 -0.06 -3.27 10.12
C GLU A 230 1.14 -2.44 10.57
N LEU A 231 1.00 -1.11 10.53
CA LEU A 231 2.02 -0.17 10.98
C LEU A 231 1.69 0.33 12.38
N ILE A 232 2.61 0.16 13.33
CA ILE A 232 2.35 0.40 14.75
C ILE A 232 3.22 1.55 15.25
N GLY A 233 2.57 2.54 15.87
CA GLY A 233 3.25 3.61 16.60
C GLY A 233 4.20 4.42 15.74
N ALA A 234 3.67 5.21 14.80
CA ALA A 234 4.49 6.15 14.04
C ALA A 234 5.12 7.20 14.98
N TYR A 235 6.39 7.54 14.77
CA TYR A 235 7.13 8.56 15.51
C TYR A 235 8.24 9.20 14.67
N ILE A 236 8.83 10.29 15.17
CA ILE A 236 9.92 11.01 14.52
C ILE A 236 11.24 10.66 15.20
N MET A 237 12.22 10.26 14.39
CA MET A 237 13.63 10.15 14.77
C MET A 237 14.40 11.37 14.25
N MET A 238 15.35 11.88 15.04
CA MET A 238 16.24 13.00 14.69
C MET A 238 17.68 12.54 14.49
#